data_AF-F1YXJ8-F1
#
_entry.id   AF-F1YXJ8-F1
#
_cell.length_a   1.000
_cell.length_b   1.000
_cell.length_c   1.000
_cell.angle_alpha   90.00
_cell.angle_beta   90.00
_cell.angle_gamma   90.00
#
_symmetry.space_group_name_H-M   'P 1'
#
loop_
_entity.id
_entity.type
_entity.pdbx_description
1 polymer ?
#
loop_
_entity_poly.entity_id
_entity_poly.type
_entity_poly.pdbx_seq_one_letter_code
_entity_poly.pdbx_strand_id
1 'polypeptide(L)' 'MAEFTFEIEEHLITLSENDKGWTKELNRVSFNGAPAKWDIRTWSPDHTKMGKGVTLTNEEFNLLVKEFTK' A
#
# COMPACT_ATOMS: atom_id res chain seq x y z
N MET A 1 -24.53 -0.19 -3.78
CA MET A 1 -23.08 -0.01 -3.99
C MET A 1 -22.41 -1.22 -3.35
N ALA A 2 -21.53 -1.90 -4.08
CA ALA A 2 -20.80 -3.01 -3.49
C ALA A 2 -19.89 -2.48 -2.36
N GLU A 3 -19.80 -3.22 -1.26
CA GLU A 3 -18.90 -2.91 -0.17
C GLU A 3 -17.46 -2.94 -0.69
N PHE A 4 -16.70 -1.88 -0.42
CA PHE A 4 -15.29 -1.84 -0.80
C PHE A 4 -14.50 -2.68 0.19
N THR A 5 -13.89 -3.76 -0.28
CA THR A 5 -13.06 -4.63 0.55
C THR A 5 -11.60 -4.52 0.12
N PHE A 6 -10.70 -4.69 1.08
CA PHE A 6 -9.28 -4.76 0.83
C PHE A 6 -8.64 -5.78 1.78
N GLU A 7 -7.56 -6.39 1.33
CA GLU A 7 -6.75 -7.32 2.10
C GLU A 7 -5.28 -6.98 1.89
N ILE A 8 -4.55 -6.78 2.98
CA ILE A 8 -3.09 -6.62 2.94
C ILE A 8 -2.50 -8.02 2.92
N GLU A 9 -2.11 -8.49 1.75
CA GLU A 9 -1.53 -9.83 1.57
C GLU A 9 -0.09 -9.88 2.09
N GLU A 10 0.65 -8.78 1.97
CA GLU A 10 2.06 -8.70 2.39
C GLU A 10 2.41 -7.27 2.83
N HIS A 11 3.09 -7.15 3.96
CA HIS A 11 3.72 -5.90 4.40
C HIS A 11 5.20 -5.93 4.01
N LEU A 12 5.70 -4.86 3.38
CA LEU A 12 7.10 -4.79 2.96
C LEU A 12 7.90 -3.81 3.80
N ILE A 13 7.47 -2.55 3.85
CA ILE A 13 8.26 -1.47 4.45
C ILE A 13 7.33 -0.43 5.07
N THR A 14 7.64 0.00 6.29
CA THR A 14 7.09 1.22 6.88
C THR A 14 8.04 2.39 6.58
N LEU A 15 7.59 3.34 5.77
CA LEU A 15 8.37 4.49 5.30
C LEU A 15 8.47 5.60 6.34
N SER A 16 7.40 5.82 7.11
CA SER A 16 7.34 6.85 8.14
C SER A 16 6.17 6.61 9.09
N GLU A 17 6.25 7.17 10.29
CA GLU A 17 5.16 7.21 11.27
C GLU A 17 4.95 8.66 11.71
N ASN A 18 3.71 9.05 12.02
CA ASN A 18 3.40 10.36 12.58
C ASN A 18 3.02 10.28 14.08
N ASP A 19 2.91 11.42 14.74
CA ASP A 19 2.60 11.52 16.18
C ASP A 19 1.24 10.91 16.59
N LYS A 20 0.37 10.61 15.61
CA LYS A 20 -0.94 9.96 15.83
C LYS A 20 -0.88 8.45 15.58
N GLY A 21 0.31 7.88 15.36
CA GLY A 21 0.54 6.47 15.07
C GLY A 21 0.15 6.03 13.66
N TRP A 22 -0.19 6.97 12.76
CA TRP A 22 -0.47 6.59 11.38
C TRP A 22 0.85 6.35 10.64
N THR A 23 0.92 5.22 9.96
CA THR A 23 2.11 4.75 9.26
C THR A 23 1.92 4.92 7.76
N LYS A 24 2.93 5.45 7.07
CA LYS A 24 3.01 5.36 5.61
C LYS A 24 3.79 4.10 5.27
N GLU A 25 3.19 3.22 4.50
CA GLU A 25 3.72 1.88 4.24
C GLU A 25 3.71 1.57 2.75
N LEU A 26 4.61 0.67 2.34
CA LEU A 26 4.57 -0.05 1.08
C LEU A 26 4.12 -1.48 1.37
N ASN A 27 2.99 -1.88 0.79
CA ASN A 27 2.35 -3.18 0.99
C ASN A 27 1.93 -3.80 -0.35
N ARG A 28 1.62 -5.11 -0.34
CA ARG A 28 0.83 -5.78 -1.37
C ARG A 28 -0.62 -5.81 -0.92
N VAL A 29 -1.50 -5.17 -1.69
CA VAL A 29 -2.91 -5.03 -1.31
C VAL A 29 -3.81 -5.55 -2.43
N SER A 30 -4.69 -6.49 -2.07
CA SER A 30 -5.81 -6.96 -2.89
C SER A 30 -7.01 -6.04 -2.64
N PHE A 31 -7.61 -5.53 -3.71
CA PHE A 31 -8.79 -4.68 -3.64
C PHE A 31 -9.96 -5.40 -4.28
N ASN A 32 -11.06 -5.56 -3.55
CA ASN A 32 -12.28 -6.22 -4.00
C ASN A 32 -12.05 -7.63 -4.57
N GLY A 33 -11.09 -8.37 -3.98
CA GLY A 33 -10.71 -9.72 -4.41
C GLY A 33 -9.90 -9.80 -5.72
N ALA A 34 -9.47 -8.66 -6.26
CA ALA A 34 -8.56 -8.63 -7.40
C ALA A 34 -7.13 -9.02 -6.98
N PRO A 35 -6.27 -9.52 -7.90
CA PRO A 35 -4.89 -9.85 -7.57
C PRO A 35 -4.18 -8.68 -6.90
N ALA A 36 -3.45 -8.95 -5.81
CA ALA A 36 -2.78 -7.89 -5.10
C ALA A 36 -1.80 -7.12 -5.99
N LYS A 37 -1.68 -5.83 -5.69
CA LYS A 37 -0.79 -4.89 -6.35
C LYS A 37 0.08 -4.19 -5.31
N TRP A 38 1.13 -3.53 -5.79
CA TRP A 38 1.95 -2.69 -4.94
C TRP A 38 1.16 -1.46 -4.55
N ASP A 39 1.19 -1.11 -3.28
CA ASP A 39 0.46 0.04 -2.80
C ASP A 39 1.27 0.81 -1.76
N ILE A 40 1.42 2.11 -1.99
CA ILE A 40 2.06 3.03 -1.06
C ILE A 40 0.97 3.96 -0.52
N ARG A 41 0.61 3.77 0.75
CA ARG A 41 -0.40 4.61 1.39
C ARG A 41 -0.19 4.76 2.87
N THR A 42 -0.97 5.67 3.45
CA THR A 42 -1.02 5.82 4.91
C THR A 42 -2.10 4.90 5.49
N TRP A 43 -1.79 4.21 6.58
CA TRP A 43 -2.69 3.34 7.31
C TRP A 43 -2.89 3.86 8.73
N SER A 44 -4.06 3.57 9.31
CA SER A 44 -4.27 3.72 10.75
C SER A 44 -3.47 2.64 11.51
N PRO A 45 -3.19 2.84 12.81
CA PRO A 45 -2.42 1.90 13.62
C PRO A 45 -2.97 0.46 13.65
N ASP A 46 -4.27 0.30 13.36
CA ASP A 46 -5.02 -0.96 13.35
C ASP A 46 -5.34 -1.46 11.93
N HIS A 47 -4.82 -0.81 10.89
CA HIS A 47 -5.06 -1.09 9.47
C HIS A 47 -6.55 -1.12 9.04
N THR A 48 -7.46 -0.58 9.85
CA THR A 48 -8.91 -0.53 9.51
C THR A 48 -9.26 0.63 8.58
N LYS A 49 -8.42 1.68 8.57
CA LYS A 49 -8.61 2.87 7.75
C LYS A 49 -7.38 3.13 6.88
N MET A 50 -7.66 3.52 5.65
CA MET A 50 -6.67 3.94 4.68
C MET A 50 -6.75 5.47 4.48
N GLY A 51 -5.59 6.10 4.37
CA GLY A 51 -5.42 7.50 3.98
C GLY A 51 -5.17 7.63 2.48
N LYS A 52 -4.64 8.80 2.08
CA LYS A 52 -4.19 9.03 0.70
C LYS A 52 -3.01 8.10 0.37
N GLY A 53 -2.96 7.65 -0.89
CA GLY A 53 -1.90 6.80 -1.40
C GLY A 53 -2.02 6.58 -2.90
N VAL A 54 -1.17 5.69 -3.40
CA VAL A 54 -1.12 5.28 -4.81
C VAL A 54 -0.95 3.77 -4.91
N THR A 55 -1.73 3.16 -5.80
CA THR A 55 -1.56 1.76 -6.19
C THR A 55 -0.77 1.71 -7.49
N LEU A 56 0.26 0.87 -7.53
CA LEU A 56 1.15 0.65 -8.65
C LEU A 56 0.96 -0.77 -9.17
N THR A 57 0.88 -0.91 -10.48
CA THR A 57 1.01 -2.20 -11.14
C THR A 57 2.41 -2.78 -10.94
N ASN A 58 2.56 -4.09 -11.20
CA ASN A 58 3.87 -4.74 -11.13
C ASN A 58 4.89 -4.09 -12.09
N GLU A 59 4.44 -3.63 -13.26
CA GLU A 59 5.30 -2.97 -14.26
C GLU A 59 5.76 -1.60 -13.76
N GLU A 60 4.84 -0.76 -13.26
CA GLU A 60 5.16 0.56 -12.72
C GLU A 60 6.12 0.48 -11.53
N PHE A 61 5.88 -0.46 -10.60
CA PHE A 61 6.75 -0.65 -9.44
C PHE A 61 8.15 -1.14 -9.85
N ASN A 62 8.24 -2.08 -10.79
CA ASN A 62 9.52 -2.57 -11.29
C ASN A 62 10.34 -1.46 -11.98
N LEU A 63 9.69 -0.59 -12.76
CA LEU A 63 10.34 0.59 -13.34
C LEU A 63 10.85 1.53 -12.24
N LEU A 64 10.03 1.81 -11.23
CA LEU A 64 10.41 2.67 -10.11
C LEU A 64 11.63 2.15 -9.36
N VAL A 65 11.64 0.86 -9.00
CA VAL A 65 12.78 0.22 -8.31
C VAL A 65 14.03 0.31 -9.18
N LYS A 66 13.93 0.00 -10.47
CA LYS A 66 15.06 0.06 -11.41
C LYS A 66 15.69 1.45 -11.50
N GLU A 67 14.89 2.53 -11.44
CA GLU A 67 15.41 3.90 -11.46
C GLU A 67 16.15 4.27 -10.15
N PHE A 68 15.73 3.73 -9.01
CA PHE A 68 16.41 3.98 -7.72
C PHE A 68 17.66 3.14 -7.48
N THR A 69 17.83 2.02 -8.19
CA THR A 69 19.00 1.12 -8.06
C THR A 69 20.11 1.41 -9.07
N LYS A 70 20.00 2.48 -9.86
CA LYS A 70 21.09 2.99 -10.70
C LYS A 70 22.09 3.76 -9.87
#